data_AF-A0A699JJI6-F1
#
_entry.id   AF-A0A699JJI6-F1
#
_cell.length_a   1.000
_cell.length_b   1.000
_cell.length_c   1.000
_cell.angle_alpha   90.00
_cell.angle_beta   90.00
_cell.angle_gamma   90.00
#
_symmetry.space_group_name_H-M   'P 1'
#
loop_
_entity.id
_entity.type
_entity.pdbx_description
1 polymer ?
#
loop_
_entity_poly.entity_id
_entity_poly.type
_entity_poly.pdbx_seq_one_letter_code
_entity_poly.pdbx_strand_id
1 'polypeptide(L)'
;MSNAQSLLLQELARAVDSHNIKDQLSVLFERKVVQDRQNMKNHYMLSNKLNEAVRMRDGYINEFRRQTTLMSIEILKRMQVDDIQMASRLMVMAREMQTKVLKKNNFIMRLKLD
;
A
#
# COMPACT_ATOMS: atom_id res chain seq x y z
N MET A 1 15.27 6.47 -19.86
CA MET A 1 13.84 6.13 -19.65
C MET A 1 13.76 4.67 -19.27
N SER A 2 12.96 4.29 -18.27
CA SER A 2 12.89 2.87 -17.87
C SER A 2 12.13 2.06 -18.93
N ASN A 3 12.59 0.84 -19.25
CA ASN A 3 11.91 -0.05 -20.20
C ASN A 3 10.42 -0.25 -19.88
N ALA A 4 10.04 -0.14 -18.60
CA ALA A 4 8.65 -0.19 -18.15
C ALA A 4 7.79 0.98 -18.65
N GLN A 5 8.34 2.20 -18.74
CA GLN A 5 7.63 3.36 -19.29
C GLN A 5 7.42 3.26 -20.80
N SER A 6 8.38 2.67 -21.52
CA SER A 6 8.28 2.46 -22.97
C SER A 6 7.23 1.40 -23.33
N LEU A 7 7.20 0.27 -22.61
CA LEU A 7 6.15 -0.76 -22.76
C LEU A 7 4.76 -0.20 -22.44
N LEU A 8 4.66 0.63 -21.39
CA LEU A 8 3.41 1.30 -21.00
C LEU A 8 2.86 2.22 -22.09
N LEU A 9 3.72 3.00 -22.74
CA LEU A 9 3.31 3.88 -23.84
C LEU A 9 2.85 3.08 -25.06
N GLN A 10 3.48 1.92 -25.30
CA GLN A 10 3.15 1.04 -26.40
C GLN A 10 1.82 0.30 -26.21
N GLU A 11 1.52 -0.14 -24.98
CA GLU A 11 0.21 -0.73 -24.64
C GLU A 11 -0.92 0.31 -24.71
N LEU A 12 -0.66 1.54 -24.26
CA LEU A 12 -1.63 2.63 -24.37
C LEU A 12 -1.88 3.04 -25.82
N ALA A 13 -0.84 3.11 -26.66
CA ALA A 13 -0.99 3.36 -28.09
C ALA A 13 -1.87 2.29 -28.75
N ARG A 14 -1.57 1.01 -28.51
CA ARG A 14 -2.38 -0.11 -29.06
C ARG A 14 -3.84 -0.10 -28.59
N ALA A 15 -4.08 0.26 -27.34
CA ALA A 15 -5.44 0.37 -26.82
C ALA A 15 -6.18 1.54 -27.47
N VAL A 16 -5.54 2.71 -27.58
CA VAL A 16 -6.10 3.91 -28.25
C VAL A 16 -6.39 3.63 -29.73
N ASP A 17 -5.58 2.80 -30.38
CA ASP A 17 -5.78 2.38 -31.77
C ASP A 17 -6.92 1.35 -31.93
N SER A 18 -7.35 0.69 -30.84
CA SER A 18 -8.55 -0.15 -30.85
C SER A 18 -9.80 0.71 -30.97
N HIS A 19 -10.64 0.46 -31.96
CA HIS A 19 -11.95 1.10 -32.09
C HIS A 19 -12.98 0.60 -31.05
N ASN A 20 -12.62 -0.42 -30.24
CA ASN A 20 -13.49 -0.98 -29.22
C ASN A 20 -13.19 -0.35 -27.84
N ILE A 21 -14.16 0.42 -27.36
CA ILE A 21 -14.10 1.06 -26.04
C ILE A 21 -13.91 0.07 -24.89
N LYS A 22 -14.38 -1.18 -25.02
CA LYS A 22 -14.19 -2.21 -23.98
C LYS A 22 -12.73 -2.61 -23.81
N ASP A 23 -11.97 -2.67 -24.91
CA ASP A 23 -10.55 -3.00 -24.88
C ASP A 23 -9.75 -1.87 -24.24
N GLN A 24 -10.07 -0.62 -24.61
CA GLN A 24 -9.49 0.58 -24.01
C GLN A 24 -9.72 0.63 -22.49
N LEU A 25 -10.95 0.41 -22.05
CA LEU A 25 -11.30 0.39 -20.64
C LEU A 25 -10.60 -0.76 -19.90
N SER A 26 -10.52 -1.95 -20.50
CA SER A 26 -9.85 -3.10 -19.88
C SER A 26 -8.38 -2.82 -19.57
N VAL A 27 -7.61 -2.32 -20.54
CA VAL A 27 -6.19 -1.97 -20.36
C VAL A 27 -6.01 -0.90 -19.28
N LEU A 28 -6.86 0.14 -19.29
CA LEU A 28 -6.82 1.21 -18.27
C LEU A 28 -7.09 0.68 -16.86
N PHE A 29 -8.06 -0.21 -16.70
CA PHE A 29 -8.41 -0.78 -15.40
C PHE A 29 -7.37 -1.80 -14.92
N GLU A 30 -6.80 -2.62 -15.81
CA GLU A 30 -5.70 -3.53 -15.50
C GLU A 30 -4.48 -2.76 -14.95
N ARG A 31 -4.13 -1.63 -15.57
CA ARG A 31 -3.09 -0.74 -15.06
C ARG A 31 -3.40 -0.21 -13.66
N LYS A 32 -4.63 0.28 -13.45
CA LYS A 32 -5.05 0.77 -12.13
C LYS A 32 -5.03 -0.34 -11.07
N VAL A 33 -5.29 -1.59 -11.45
CA VAL A 33 -5.16 -2.75 -10.55
C VAL A 33 -3.72 -2.96 -10.13
N VAL A 34 -2.77 -2.93 -11.07
CA VAL A 34 -1.34 -3.09 -10.77
C VAL A 34 -0.87 -2.01 -9.80
N GLN A 35 -1.24 -0.75 -10.06
CA GLN A 35 -0.89 0.37 -9.19
C GLN A 35 -1.50 0.23 -7.78
N ASP A 36 -2.79 -0.08 -7.67
CA ASP A 36 -3.44 -0.26 -6.37
C ASP A 36 -2.85 -1.45 -5.60
N ARG A 37 -2.48 -2.54 -6.29
CA ARG A 37 -1.78 -3.68 -5.67
C ARG A 37 -0.43 -3.26 -5.11
N GLN A 38 0.33 -2.42 -5.83
CA GLN A 38 1.61 -1.93 -5.34
C GLN A 38 1.43 -1.03 -4.12
N ASN A 39 0.45 -0.11 -4.14
CA ASN A 39 0.13 0.74 -3.01
C ASN A 39 -0.29 -0.09 -1.78
N MET A 40 -1.14 -1.09 -1.98
CA MET A 40 -1.54 -2.04 -0.94
C MET A 40 -0.32 -2.71 -0.29
N LYS A 41 0.61 -3.26 -1.10
CA LYS A 41 1.84 -3.87 -0.60
C LYS A 41 2.71 -2.88 0.18
N ASN A 42 2.85 -1.65 -0.32
CA ASN A 42 3.63 -0.61 0.35
C ASN A 42 3.05 -0.26 1.73
N HIS A 43 1.72 -0.13 1.83
CA HIS A 43 1.05 0.13 3.10
C HIS A 43 1.25 -1.01 4.11
N TYR A 44 1.11 -2.27 3.67
CA TYR A 44 1.40 -3.42 4.53
C TYR A 44 2.85 -3.43 4.99
N MET A 45 3.80 -3.21 4.10
CA MET A 45 5.23 -3.16 4.43
C MET A 45 5.52 -2.07 5.46
N LEU A 46 5.01 -0.86 5.27
CA LEU A 46 5.20 0.25 6.20
C LEU A 46 4.57 -0.03 7.57
N SER A 47 3.37 -0.62 7.60
CA SER A 47 2.72 -1.04 8.85
C SER A 47 3.57 -2.06 9.61
N ASN A 48 4.13 -3.05 8.91
CA ASN A 48 5.03 -4.04 9.53
C ASN A 48 6.28 -3.39 10.12
N LYS A 49 6.92 -2.46 9.39
CA LYS A 49 8.11 -1.73 9.90
C LYS A 49 7.80 -0.91 11.15
N LEU A 50 6.63 -0.27 11.21
CA LEU A 50 6.21 0.46 12.41
C LEU A 50 5.99 -0.48 13.59
N ASN A 51 5.36 -1.63 13.37
CA ASN A 51 5.18 -2.65 14.41
C ASN A 51 6.53 -3.21 14.91
N GLU A 52 7.52 -3.38 14.04
CA GLU A 52 8.88 -3.76 14.44
C GLU A 52 9.55 -2.67 15.28
N ALA A 53 9.41 -1.40 14.90
CA ALA A 53 9.92 -0.27 15.67
C ALA A 53 9.28 -0.18 17.07
N VAL A 54 7.98 -0.41 17.16
CA VAL A 54 7.23 -0.50 18.43
C VAL A 54 7.82 -1.60 19.32
N ARG A 55 8.04 -2.80 18.78
CA ARG A 55 8.64 -3.93 19.52
C ARG A 55 10.05 -3.64 20.03
N MET A 56 10.89 -3.02 19.20
CA MET A 56 12.24 -2.61 19.63
C MET A 56 12.16 -1.57 20.75
N ARG A 57 11.22 -0.62 20.65
CA ARG A 57 11.04 0.42 21.66
C ARG A 57 10.53 -0.13 22.99
N ASP A 58 9.68 -1.16 22.98
CA ASP A 58 9.31 -1.89 24.20
C ASP A 58 10.53 -2.48 24.92
N GLY A 59 11.49 -3.01 24.15
CA GLY A 59 12.78 -3.46 24.68
C GLY A 59 13.52 -2.35 25.42
N TYR A 60 13.74 -1.21 24.76
CA TYR A 60 14.39 -0.05 25.37
C TYR A 60 13.66 0.51 26.60
N ILE A 61 12.33 0.59 26.55
CA ILE A 61 11.53 1.05 27.70
C ILE A 61 11.76 0.13 28.92
N ASN A 62 11.81 -1.19 28.69
CA ASN A 62 12.04 -2.16 29.76
C ASN A 62 13.47 -2.07 30.32
N GLU A 63 14.47 -1.76 29.49
CA GLU A 63 15.84 -1.51 29.94
C GLU A 63 15.95 -0.20 30.73
N PHE A 64 15.39 0.91 30.23
CA PHE A 64 15.45 2.21 30.90
C PHE A 64 14.70 2.22 32.24
N ARG A 65 13.62 1.43 32.37
CA ARG A 65 12.94 1.22 33.67
C ARG A 65 13.88 0.70 34.75
N ARG A 66 14.93 -0.05 34.37
CA ARG A 66 15.93 -0.57 35.31
C ARG A 66 17.02 0.45 35.66
N GLN A 67 17.11 1.57 34.93
CA GLN A 67 18.21 2.56 35.02
C GLN A 67 17.74 3.98 35.42
N THR A 68 16.49 4.14 35.87
CA THR A 68 15.95 5.33 36.58
C THR A 68 15.67 6.59 35.73
N THR A 69 15.78 6.56 34.39
CA THR A 69 15.51 7.76 33.57
C THR A 69 14.03 7.86 33.14
N LEU A 70 13.20 8.50 33.96
CA LEU A 70 11.75 8.64 33.72
C LEU A 70 11.39 9.46 32.46
N MET A 71 12.13 10.53 32.17
CA MET A 71 11.83 11.43 31.04
C MET A 71 12.05 10.75 29.68
N SER A 72 13.10 9.95 29.54
CA SER A 72 13.35 9.17 28.32
C SER A 72 12.26 8.12 28.08
N ILE A 73 11.73 7.51 29.14
CA ILE A 73 10.63 6.53 29.03
C ILE A 73 9.35 7.20 28.53
N GLU A 74 9.02 8.42 28.97
CA GLU A 74 7.82 9.13 28.52
C GLU A 74 7.88 9.52 27.04
N ILE A 75 9.03 9.99 26.56
CA ILE A 75 9.24 10.30 25.15
C ILE A 75 9.05 9.05 24.28
N LEU A 76 9.65 7.92 24.69
CA LEU A 76 9.52 6.66 23.97
C LEU A 76 8.07 6.16 23.92
N LYS A 77 7.31 6.27 25.02
CA LYS A 77 5.90 5.89 25.04
C LYS A 77 5.04 6.74 24.11
N ARG A 78 5.28 8.06 24.04
CA ARG A 78 4.52 8.94 23.12
C ARG A 78 4.75 8.55 21.66
N MET A 79 6.02 8.39 21.27
CA MET A 79 6.35 7.95 19.91
C MET A 79 5.73 6.57 19.58
N GLN A 80 5.59 5.68 20.58
CA GLN A 80 4.99 4.36 20.39
C GLN A 80 3.50 4.44 20.08
N VAL A 81 2.77 5.33 20.77
CA VAL A 81 1.36 5.58 20.49
C VAL A 81 1.19 6.07 19.05
N ASP A 82 2.03 7.01 18.61
CA ASP A 82 1.98 7.55 17.25
C ASP A 82 2.23 6.47 16.20
N ASP A 83 3.25 5.62 16.41
CA ASP A 83 3.59 4.52 15.50
C ASP A 83 2.46 3.48 15.40
N ILE A 84 1.83 3.12 16.53
CA ILE A 84 0.70 2.17 16.56
C ILE A 84 -0.51 2.74 15.80
N GLN A 85 -0.82 4.02 16.01
CA GLN A 85 -1.91 4.68 15.31
C GLN A 85 -1.65 4.74 13.80
N MET A 86 -0.42 5.07 13.40
CA MET A 86 -0.02 5.13 12.00
C MET A 86 -0.04 3.74 11.35
N ALA A 87 0.45 2.70 12.04
CA ALA A 87 0.40 1.32 11.57
C ALA A 87 -1.04 0.85 11.34
N SER A 88 -1.96 1.20 12.25
CA SER A 88 -3.39 0.90 12.14
C SER A 88 -4.02 1.59 10.93
N ARG A 89 -3.73 2.88 10.70
CA ARG A 89 -4.21 3.63 9.53
C ARG A 89 -3.71 3.03 8.22
N LEU A 90 -2.44 2.64 8.14
CA LEU A 90 -1.87 1.98 6.97
C LEU A 90 -2.56 0.64 6.66
N MET A 91 -2.92 -0.14 7.68
CA MET A 91 -3.69 -1.37 7.48
C MET A 91 -5.09 -1.10 6.90
N VAL A 92 -5.78 -0.05 7.36
CA VAL A 92 -7.08 0.35 6.80
C VAL A 92 -6.93 0.74 5.33
N MET A 93 -5.95 1.59 4.99
CA MET A 93 -5.67 1.97 3.60
C MET A 93 -5.34 0.75 2.72
N ALA A 94 -4.58 -0.22 3.24
CA ALA A 94 -4.28 -1.44 2.52
C ALA A 94 -5.55 -2.25 2.19
N ARG A 95 -6.48 -2.38 3.16
CA ARG A 95 -7.77 -3.07 2.96
C ARG A 95 -8.67 -2.34 1.96
N GLU A 96 -8.67 -1.01 1.98
CA GLU A 96 -9.39 -0.21 0.97
C GLU A 96 -8.82 -0.43 -0.43
N MET A 97 -7.49 -0.47 -0.58
CA MET A 97 -6.85 -0.79 -1.85
C MET A 97 -7.18 -2.20 -2.31
N GLN A 98 -7.17 -3.19 -1.41
CA GLN A 98 -7.59 -4.56 -1.71
C GLN A 98 -9.02 -4.60 -2.27
N THR A 99 -9.93 -3.86 -1.64
CA THR A 99 -11.33 -3.75 -2.10
C THR A 99 -11.43 -3.10 -3.48
N LYS A 100 -10.65 -2.04 -3.74
CA LYS A 100 -10.60 -1.39 -5.06
C LYS A 100 -10.08 -2.35 -6.13
N VAL A 101 -9.01 -3.10 -5.84
CA VAL A 101 -8.47 -4.14 -6.74
C VAL A 101 -9.52 -5.17 -7.07
N LEU A 102 -10.25 -5.70 -6.08
CA LEU A 102 -11.29 -6.69 -6.30
C LEU A 102 -12.41 -6.16 -7.21
N LYS A 103 -12.91 -4.95 -6.93
CA LYS A 103 -13.97 -4.31 -7.76
C LYS A 103 -13.51 -4.11 -9.20
N LYS A 104 -12.27 -3.65 -9.41
CA LYS A 104 -11.72 -3.45 -10.75
C LYS A 104 -11.52 -4.76 -11.50
N ASN A 105 -11.01 -5.82 -10.85
CA ASN A 105 -10.89 -7.14 -11.48
C ASN A 105 -12.27 -7.68 -11.92
N ASN A 106 -13.28 -7.55 -11.07
CA ASN A 106 -14.64 -7.96 -11.39
C ASN A 106 -15.21 -7.18 -12.59
N PHE A 107 -14.93 -5.88 -12.67
CA PHE A 107 -15.32 -5.05 -13.81
C PHE A 107 -14.62 -5.48 -15.10
N ILE A 108 -13.31 -5.68 -15.08
CA ILE A 108 -12.54 -6.18 -16.23
C ILE A 108 -13.07 -7.55 -16.69
N MET A 109 -13.36 -8.45 -15.76
CA MET A 109 -13.91 -9.76 -16.09
C MET A 109 -15.25 -9.65 -16.83
N ARG A 110 -16.13 -8.75 -16.40
CA ARG A 110 -17.41 -8.49 -17.10
C ARG A 110 -17.19 -7.93 -18.50
N LEU A 111 -16.27 -6.97 -18.66
CA LEU A 111 -15.94 -6.41 -19.97
C LEU A 111 -15.44 -7.44 -20.99
N LYS A 112 -14.83 -8.54 -20.53
CA LYS A 112 -14.30 -9.62 -21.38
C LYS A 112 -15.33 -10.72 -21.68
N LEU A 113 -16.43 -10.77 -20.93
CA LEU A 113 -17.50 -11.77 -21.10
C LEU A 113 -18.64 -11.26 -21.99
N ASP A 114 -18.84 -9.94 -22.05
CA ASP A 114 -19.81 -9.26 -22.93
C ASP A 114 -19.20 -8.89 -24.29
#